data_AF-A0A954QZJ3-F1
#
_entry.id   AF-A0A954QZJ3-F1
#
_cell.length_a   1.000
_cell.length_b   1.000
_cell.length_c   1.000
_cell.angle_alpha   90.00
_cell.angle_beta   90.00
_cell.angle_gamma   90.00
#
_symmetry.space_group_name_H-M   'P 1'
#
loop_
_entity.id
_entity.type
_entity.pdbx_description
1 polymer ?
#
loop_
_entity_poly.entity_id
_entity_poly.type
_entity_poly.pdbx_seq_one_letter_code
_entity_poly.pdbx_strand_id
1 'polypeptide(L)'
;SVLHELRNLRVGNAEARTLAHELVELMSELRDSIALEFSLEETYGFIEGAARIGGLGMPDAAMSKIQHRELYLQLNELCEQVEEAQYRGTIARDLQLYLESFKRFDQAMHAHEEFESELIRCALGVRAQRNRSS
;
A
#
# COMPACT_ATOMS: atom_id res chain seq x y z
N SER A 1 -6.50 -10.86 5.87
CA SER A 1 -6.30 -9.68 5.00
C SER A 1 -4.90 -9.84 4.46
N VAL A 2 -4.73 -9.76 3.15
CA VAL A 2 -3.48 -10.09 2.45
C VAL A 2 -2.27 -9.35 3.05
N LEU A 3 -2.43 -8.07 3.41
CA LEU A 3 -1.39 -7.28 4.11
C LEU A 3 -1.00 -7.88 5.47
N HIS A 4 -1.97 -8.36 6.25
CA HIS A 4 -1.70 -9.00 7.54
C HIS A 4 -0.93 -10.31 7.39
N GLU A 5 -1.27 -11.10 6.36
CA GLU A 5 -0.59 -12.36 6.04
C GLU A 5 0.85 -12.09 5.58
N LEU A 6 1.06 -11.13 4.68
CA LEU A 6 2.38 -10.70 4.25
C LEU A 6 3.25 -10.14 5.39
N ARG A 7 2.68 -9.36 6.32
CA ARG A 7 3.40 -8.84 7.50
C ARG A 7 3.82 -9.95 8.48
N ASN A 8 3.08 -11.06 8.48
CA ASN A 8 3.36 -12.20 9.36
C ASN A 8 4.25 -13.27 8.70
N LEU A 9 4.52 -13.18 7.39
CA LEU A 9 5.50 -14.02 6.74
C LEU A 9 6.86 -13.84 7.42
N ARG A 10 7.36 -14.93 8.01
CA ARG A 10 8.68 -14.97 8.64
C ARG A 10 9.42 -16.21 8.19
N VAL A 11 10.71 -16.05 7.98
CA VAL A 11 11.67 -17.15 7.81
C VAL A 11 11.85 -17.85 9.16
N GLY A 12 10.82 -18.58 9.61
CA GLY A 12 10.88 -19.54 10.71
C GLY A 12 11.22 -20.94 10.19
N ASN A 13 11.07 -21.98 11.02
CA ASN A 13 11.32 -23.41 10.69
C ASN A 13 10.57 -23.98 9.45
N ALA A 14 9.82 -23.16 8.71
CA ALA A 14 9.22 -23.51 7.44
C ALA A 14 10.29 -23.58 6.32
N GLU A 15 10.08 -24.48 5.36
CA GLU A 15 10.97 -24.58 4.19
C GLU A 15 10.89 -23.28 3.38
N ALA A 16 12.04 -22.63 3.15
CA ALA A 16 12.14 -21.35 2.45
C ALA A 16 11.47 -21.33 1.07
N ARG A 17 11.32 -22.50 0.43
CA ARG A 17 10.59 -22.66 -0.84
C ARG A 17 9.09 -22.48 -0.66
N THR A 18 8.50 -23.07 0.38
CA THR A 18 7.07 -22.92 0.66
C THR A 18 6.73 -21.47 0.98
N LEU A 19 7.54 -20.82 1.82
CA LEU A 19 7.38 -19.39 2.12
C LEU A 19 7.53 -18.51 0.87
N ALA A 20 8.45 -18.87 -0.03
CA ALA A 20 8.64 -18.14 -1.28
C ALA A 20 7.44 -18.26 -2.22
N HIS A 21 6.83 -19.45 -2.34
CA HIS A 21 5.59 -19.61 -3.10
C HIS A 21 4.44 -18.81 -2.49
N GLU A 22 4.27 -18.88 -1.17
CA GLU A 22 3.25 -18.11 -0.45
C GLU A 22 3.44 -16.60 -0.64
N LEU A 23 4.68 -16.12 -0.64
CA LEU A 23 4.99 -14.72 -0.91
C LEU A 23 4.49 -14.30 -2.30
N VAL A 24 4.75 -15.06 -3.36
CA VAL A 24 4.36 -14.67 -4.72
C VAL A 24 2.83 -14.59 -4.86
N GLU A 25 2.12 -15.59 -4.35
CA GLU A 25 0.65 -15.61 -4.39
C GLU A 25 0.07 -14.40 -3.65
N LEU A 26 0.50 -14.17 -2.40
CA LEU A 26 0.02 -13.03 -1.61
C LEU A 26 0.38 -11.68 -2.23
N MET A 27 1.53 -11.57 -2.86
CA MET A 27 1.94 -10.35 -3.57
C MET A 27 1.07 -10.08 -4.81
N SER A 28 0.74 -11.13 -5.58
CA SER A 28 -0.17 -11.00 -6.73
C SER A 28 -1.58 -10.61 -6.27
N GLU A 29 -2.09 -11.23 -5.21
CA GLU A 29 -3.39 -10.87 -4.63
C GLU A 29 -3.42 -9.41 -4.13
N LEU A 30 -2.33 -8.97 -3.48
CA LEU A 30 -2.23 -7.59 -3.00
C LEU A 30 -2.26 -6.58 -4.16
N ARG A 31 -1.53 -6.87 -5.25
CA ARG A 31 -1.51 -6.01 -6.45
C ARG A 31 -2.92 -5.82 -7.01
N ASP A 32 -3.67 -6.90 -7.10
CA ASP A 32 -5.01 -6.88 -7.68
C ASP A 32 -6.00 -6.13 -6.76
N SER A 33 -5.90 -6.35 -5.44
CA SER A 33 -6.69 -5.60 -4.44
C SER A 33 -6.41 -4.09 -4.49
N ILE A 34 -5.14 -3.69 -4.52
CA ILE A 34 -4.76 -2.27 -4.55
C ILE A 34 -5.18 -1.62 -5.86
N ALA A 35 -5.04 -2.31 -7.00
CA ALA A 35 -5.52 -1.80 -8.28
C ALA A 35 -7.02 -1.51 -8.25
N LEU A 36 -7.80 -2.40 -7.61
CA LEU A 36 -9.23 -2.21 -7.44
C LEU A 36 -9.53 -1.02 -6.51
N GLU A 37 -8.91 -0.96 -5.34
CA GLU A 37 -9.12 0.13 -4.37
C GLU A 37 -8.83 1.50 -4.97
N PHE A 38 -7.66 1.68 -5.59
CA PHE A 38 -7.31 2.95 -6.25
C PHE A 38 -8.29 3.29 -7.37
N SER A 39 -8.70 2.31 -8.18
CA SER A 39 -9.70 2.54 -9.22
C SER A 39 -11.05 2.99 -8.66
N LEU A 40 -11.47 2.45 -7.50
CA LEU A 40 -12.70 2.87 -6.83
C LEU A 40 -12.57 4.29 -6.29
N GLU A 41 -11.47 4.61 -5.62
CA GLU A 41 -11.21 5.94 -5.06
C GLU A 41 -11.19 7.04 -6.13
N GLU A 42 -10.52 6.78 -7.24
CA GLU A 42 -10.46 7.70 -8.37
C GLU A 42 -11.80 7.85 -9.08
N THR A 43 -12.58 6.77 -9.24
CA THR A 43 -13.85 6.79 -9.97
C THR A 43 -14.97 7.43 -9.16
N TYR A 44 -15.06 7.10 -7.86
CA TYR A 44 -16.09 7.62 -6.97
C TYR A 44 -15.72 8.97 -6.36
N GLY A 45 -14.47 9.42 -6.55
CA GLY A 45 -14.00 10.72 -6.11
C GLY A 45 -14.11 10.88 -4.59
N PHE A 46 -13.91 9.81 -3.81
CA PHE A 46 -13.97 9.88 -2.35
C PHE A 46 -13.01 10.96 -1.80
N ILE A 47 -11.87 11.11 -2.47
CA ILE A 47 -10.80 12.05 -2.13
C ILE A 47 -11.08 13.45 -2.69
N GLU A 48 -11.55 13.55 -3.94
CA GLU A 48 -11.92 14.84 -4.55
C GLU A 48 -13.15 15.47 -3.87
N GLY A 49 -14.13 14.63 -3.50
CA GLY A 49 -15.32 15.01 -2.76
C GLY A 49 -14.97 15.45 -1.34
N ALA A 50 -14.07 14.72 -0.66
CA ALA A 50 -13.54 15.09 0.63
C ALA A 50 -12.82 16.45 0.58
N ALA A 51 -11.91 16.63 -0.37
CA ALA A 51 -11.17 17.89 -0.55
C ALA A 51 -12.12 19.08 -0.75
N ARG A 52 -13.12 18.94 -1.63
CA ARG A 52 -14.10 19.98 -1.95
C ARG A 52 -14.99 20.37 -0.75
N ILE A 53 -15.37 19.43 0.10
CA ILE A 53 -16.27 19.68 1.25
C ILE A 53 -15.50 20.28 2.44
N GLY A 54 -14.26 19.84 2.68
CA GLY A 54 -13.44 20.29 3.82
C GLY A 54 -12.80 21.67 3.67
N GLY A 55 -12.94 22.31 2.51
CA GLY A 55 -12.18 23.52 2.17
C GLY A 55 -10.67 23.26 1.98
N LEU A 56 -10.29 22.00 1.79
CA LEU A 56 -8.97 21.62 1.32
C LEU A 56 -8.90 21.88 -0.19
N GLY A 57 -7.72 22.22 -0.70
CA GLY A 57 -7.59 22.61 -2.11
C GLY A 57 -7.61 21.40 -3.05
N MET A 58 -7.95 21.63 -4.31
CA MET A 58 -7.67 20.71 -5.44
C MET A 58 -6.25 20.07 -5.45
N PRO A 59 -5.17 20.72 -4.94
CA PRO A 59 -3.84 20.12 -4.91
C PRO A 59 -3.75 18.82 -4.10
N ASP A 60 -4.58 18.64 -3.07
CA ASP A 60 -4.47 17.50 -2.15
C ASP A 60 -5.01 16.21 -2.77
N ALA A 61 -6.09 16.30 -3.56
CA ALA A 61 -6.63 15.15 -4.31
C ALA A 61 -5.73 14.75 -5.49
N ALA A 62 -5.09 15.73 -6.14
CA ALA A 62 -4.09 15.45 -7.17
C ALA A 62 -2.85 14.73 -6.60
N MET A 63 -2.47 15.07 -5.36
CA MET A 63 -1.38 14.40 -4.66
C MET A 63 -1.68 12.93 -4.35
N SER A 64 -2.90 12.59 -3.88
CA SER A 64 -3.26 11.19 -3.65
C SER A 64 -3.17 10.35 -4.94
N LYS A 65 -3.65 10.85 -6.09
CA LYS A 65 -3.51 10.13 -7.37
C LYS A 65 -2.05 9.92 -7.79
N ILE A 66 -1.16 10.86 -7.48
CA ILE A 66 0.28 10.67 -7.71
C ILE A 66 0.80 9.54 -6.82
N GLN A 67 0.42 9.53 -5.54
CA GLN A 67 0.79 8.46 -4.60
C GLN A 67 0.24 7.09 -5.02
N HIS A 68 -1.02 7.00 -5.49
CA HIS A 68 -1.60 5.77 -6.04
C HIS A 68 -0.75 5.21 -7.17
N ARG A 69 -0.38 6.06 -8.13
CA ARG A 69 0.48 5.66 -9.25
C ARG A 69 1.85 5.18 -8.79
N GLU A 70 2.49 5.90 -7.88
CA GLU A 70 3.82 5.55 -7.36
C GLU A 70 3.80 4.22 -6.60
N LEU A 71 2.81 4.04 -5.71
CA LEU A 71 2.62 2.81 -4.95
C LEU A 71 2.32 1.61 -5.86
N TYR A 72 1.44 1.79 -6.84
CA TYR A 72 1.11 0.72 -7.79
C TYR A 72 2.34 0.31 -8.61
N LEU A 73 3.13 1.26 -9.10
CA LEU A 73 4.37 0.96 -9.83
C LEU A 73 5.39 0.24 -8.94
N GLN A 74 5.56 0.68 -7.70
CA GLN A 74 6.46 0.04 -6.75
C GLN A 74 6.05 -1.41 -6.46
N LEU A 75 4.76 -1.65 -6.23
CA LEU A 75 4.25 -2.99 -5.98
C LEU A 75 4.34 -3.87 -7.22
N ASN A 76 4.03 -3.34 -8.40
CA ASN A 76 4.11 -4.07 -9.67
C ASN A 76 5.55 -4.50 -9.96
N GLU A 77 6.53 -3.60 -9.81
CA GLU A 77 7.95 -3.94 -9.97
C GLU A 77 8.37 -5.04 -8.98
N LEU A 78 7.93 -4.96 -7.72
CA LEU A 78 8.25 -5.99 -6.74
C LEU A 78 7.60 -7.35 -7.09
N CYS A 79 6.36 -7.34 -7.61
CA CYS A 79 5.69 -8.56 -8.10
C CYS A 79 6.47 -9.19 -9.27
N GLU A 80 6.86 -8.39 -10.26
CA GLU A 80 7.66 -8.86 -11.40
C GLU A 80 8.98 -9.49 -10.94
N GLN A 81 9.66 -8.87 -9.96
CA GLN A 81 10.92 -9.37 -9.42
C GLN A 81 10.75 -10.71 -8.68
N VAL A 82 9.68 -10.89 -7.89
CA VAL A 82 9.45 -12.16 -7.18
C VAL A 82 9.00 -13.26 -8.14
N GLU A 83 8.16 -12.95 -9.13
CA GLU A 83 7.73 -13.87 -10.17
C GLU A 83 8.92 -14.36 -11.01
N GLU A 84 9.81 -13.44 -11.43
CA GLU A 84 11.03 -13.78 -12.16
C GLU A 84 11.96 -14.67 -11.32
N ALA A 85 12.13 -14.35 -10.03
CA ALA A 85 12.97 -15.15 -9.14
C ALA A 85 12.39 -16.54 -8.87
N GLN A 86 11.06 -16.67 -8.81
CA GLN A 86 10.39 -17.97 -8.72
C GLN A 86 10.62 -18.77 -10.00
N TYR A 87 10.42 -18.15 -11.17
CA TYR A 87 10.65 -18.78 -12.47
C TYR A 87 12.09 -19.27 -12.63
N ARG A 88 13.08 -18.48 -12.19
CA ARG A 88 14.50 -18.85 -12.20
C ARG A 88 14.92 -19.80 -11.09
N GLY A 89 14.03 -20.09 -10.13
CA GLY A 89 14.32 -20.95 -8.97
C GLY A 89 15.25 -20.32 -7.92
N THR A 90 15.41 -19.00 -7.92
CA THR A 90 16.29 -18.26 -7.01
C THR A 90 15.56 -17.60 -5.84
N ILE A 91 14.23 -17.54 -5.87
CA ILE A 91 13.41 -16.83 -4.88
C ILE A 91 13.71 -17.21 -3.41
N ALA A 92 13.94 -18.49 -3.11
CA ALA A 92 14.21 -18.92 -1.74
C ALA A 92 15.55 -18.38 -1.19
N ARG A 93 16.53 -18.14 -2.08
CA ARG A 93 17.83 -17.53 -1.71
C ARG A 93 17.66 -16.05 -1.40
N ASP A 94 16.84 -15.36 -2.19
CA ASP A 94 16.68 -13.91 -2.16
C ASP A 94 15.44 -13.49 -1.33
N LEU A 95 14.77 -14.44 -0.67
CA LEU A 95 13.51 -14.26 0.08
C LEU A 95 13.57 -13.10 1.07
N GLN A 96 14.66 -12.99 1.83
CA GLN A 96 14.83 -11.91 2.81
C GLN A 96 14.86 -10.52 2.16
N LEU A 97 15.46 -10.39 0.97
CA LEU A 97 15.49 -9.14 0.21
C LEU A 97 14.08 -8.71 -0.22
N TYR A 98 13.26 -9.68 -0.65
CA TYR A 98 11.87 -9.40 -1.04
C TYR A 98 11.00 -9.02 0.15
N LEU A 99 11.15 -9.69 1.30
CA LEU A 99 10.45 -9.31 2.53
C LEU A 99 10.83 -7.90 3.00
N GLU A 100 12.10 -7.51 2.87
CA GLU A 100 12.54 -6.14 3.18
C GLU A 100 12.00 -5.11 2.20
N SER A 101 11.93 -5.45 0.91
CA SER A 101 11.36 -4.58 -0.12
C SER A 101 9.86 -4.40 0.08
N PHE A 102 9.15 -5.48 0.41
CA PHE A 102 7.75 -5.44 0.80
C PHE A 102 7.53 -4.56 2.03
N LYS A 103 8.39 -4.66 3.05
CA LYS A 103 8.30 -3.81 4.24
C LYS A 103 8.42 -2.31 3.90
N ARG A 104 9.26 -1.93 2.93
CA ARG A 104 9.36 -0.53 2.48
C ARG A 104 8.09 -0.07 1.77
N PHE A 105 7.53 -0.93 0.93
CA PHE A 105 6.24 -0.69 0.30
C PHE A 105 5.12 -0.53 1.36
N ASP A 106 5.04 -1.42 2.34
CA ASP A 106 4.05 -1.39 3.43
C ASP A 106 4.11 -0.09 4.24
N GLN A 107 5.32 0.43 4.48
CA GLN A 107 5.52 1.73 5.12
C GLN A 107 5.02 2.90 4.26
N ALA A 108 5.24 2.85 2.94
CA ALA A 108 4.75 3.86 2.02
C ALA A 108 3.22 3.83 1.91
N MET A 109 2.63 2.62 1.85
CA MET A 109 1.18 2.44 1.85
C MET A 109 0.54 2.99 3.12
N HIS A 110 1.13 2.72 4.29
CA HIS A 110 0.64 3.28 5.55
C HIS A 110 0.70 4.81 5.59
N ALA A 111 1.78 5.42 5.09
CA ALA A 111 1.89 6.88 5.03
C ALA A 111 0.81 7.50 4.12
N HIS A 112 0.45 6.80 3.04
CA HIS A 112 -0.62 7.18 2.14
C HIS A 112 -2.02 7.07 2.81
N GLU A 113 -2.31 5.94 3.48
CA GLU A 113 -3.56 5.78 4.25
C GLU A 113 -3.73 6.85 5.34
N GLU A 114 -2.63 7.24 6.00
CA GLU A 114 -2.63 8.33 6.99
C GLU A 114 -2.95 9.68 6.37
N PHE A 115 -2.38 9.97 5.19
CA PHE A 115 -2.65 11.17 4.41
C PHE A 115 -4.13 11.26 4.03
N GLU A 116 -4.69 10.19 3.45
CA GLU A 116 -6.09 10.15 3.05
C GLU A 116 -7.04 10.25 4.24
N SER A 117 -6.71 9.58 5.34
CA SER A 117 -7.46 9.69 6.58
C SER A 117 -7.51 11.14 7.09
N GLU A 118 -6.44 11.91 6.93
CA GLU A 118 -6.43 13.33 7.28
C GLU A 118 -7.31 14.15 6.32
N LEU A 119 -7.25 13.88 5.01
CA LEU A 119 -8.13 14.53 4.03
C LEU A 119 -9.60 14.31 4.37
N ILE A 120 -9.98 13.08 4.71
CA ILE A 120 -11.33 12.72 5.11
C ILE A 120 -11.72 13.42 6.44
N ARG A 121 -10.83 13.45 7.43
CA ARG A 121 -11.09 14.16 8.71
C ARG A 121 -11.35 15.65 8.49
N CYS A 122 -10.52 16.30 7.67
CA CYS A 122 -10.71 17.70 7.29
C CYS A 122 -12.02 17.91 6.54
N ALA A 123 -12.36 17.00 5.61
CA ALA A 123 -13.62 17.01 4.86
C ALA A 123 -14.86 16.98 5.75
N LEU A 124 -14.84 16.12 6.76
CA LEU A 124 -15.95 15.94 7.69
C LEU A 124 -16.00 17.03 8.77
N GLY A 125 -15.11 18.03 8.72
CA GLY A 125 -15.05 19.11 9.71
C GLY A 125 -14.60 18.65 11.10
N VAL A 126 -14.06 17.44 11.23
CA VAL A 126 -13.51 16.90 12.48
C VAL A 126 -12.10 17.45 12.64
N ARG A 127 -12.00 18.75 12.96
CA ARG A 127 -10.73 19.31 13.45
C ARG A 127 -10.39 18.60 14.75
N ALA A 128 -9.23 17.93 14.80
CA ALA A 128 -8.62 17.60 16.08
C ALA A 128 -8.49 18.92 16.86
N GLN A 129 -9.19 19.01 18.00
CA GLN A 129 -8.96 20.07 18.97
C GLN A 129 -7.51 19.94 19.46
N ARG A 130 -6.56 20.56 18.76
CA ARG A 130 -5.28 20.90 19.37
C ARG A 130 -5.56 22.02 20.35
N ASN A 131 -5.59 21.63 21.62
CA ASN A 131 -5.74 22.49 22.79
C ASN A 131 -5.07 23.84 22.57
N ARG A 132 -5.89 24.90 22.62
CA ARG A 132 -5.42 26.21 23.08
C ARG A 132 -5.20 26.07 24.58
N SER A 133 -3.95 25.97 24.99
CA SER A 133 -3.56 26.22 26.37
C SER A 133 -2.71 27.48 26.35
N SER A 134 -3.32 28.55 26.87
CA SER A 134 -2.69 29.81 27.26
C SER A 134 -1.58 29.60 28.29
#